data_AF-A0A925AH60-F1
#
_entry.id   AF-A0A925AH60-F1
#
_cell.length_a   1.000
_cell.length_b   1.000
_cell.length_c   1.000
_cell.angle_alpha   90.00
_cell.angle_beta   90.00
_cell.angle_gamma   90.00
#
_symmetry.space_group_name_H-M   'P 1'
#
loop_
_entity.id
_entity.type
_entity.pdbx_description
1 polymer ?
#
loop_
_entity_poly.entity_id
_entity_poly.type
_entity_poly.pdbx_seq_one_letter_code
_entity_poly.pdbx_strand_id
1 'polypeptide(L)'
;SDLGPVMAYRALRFARNDSTALPGFDENLFADHSGAGQRSLEDILAELRIVREGSKLLFDSFDETAMRRSGIMYKIELPVLAVGFTLIGHQIHHFRVMTERYFPLLQTA
;
A
#
# COMPACT_ATOMS: atom_id res chain seq x y z
N SER A 1 -2.77 -1.92 -7.35
CA SER A 1 -2.46 -2.78 -6.19
C SER A 1 -3.20 -2.21 -5.00
N ASP A 2 -4.04 -3.04 -4.38
CA ASP A 2 -4.92 -2.63 -3.28
C ASP A 2 -4.21 -2.56 -1.92
N LEU A 3 -2.91 -2.88 -1.88
CA LEU A 3 -2.10 -2.78 -0.67
C LEU A 3 -2.10 -1.34 -0.13
N GLY A 4 -2.09 -0.33 -1.01
CA GLY A 4 -2.05 1.08 -0.62
C GLY A 4 -3.19 1.48 0.32
N PRO A 5 -4.45 1.40 -0.14
CA PRO A 5 -5.61 1.70 0.69
C PRO A 5 -5.68 0.85 1.97
N VAL A 6 -5.34 -0.44 1.91
CA VAL A 6 -5.32 -1.33 3.09
C VAL A 6 -4.30 -0.86 4.13
N MET A 7 -3.08 -0.53 3.71
CA MET A 7 -2.04 -0.04 4.61
C MET A 7 -2.36 1.34 5.19
N ALA A 8 -2.94 2.24 4.38
CA ALA A 8 -3.39 3.54 4.85
C ALA A 8 -4.46 3.42 5.95
N TYR A 9 -5.44 2.52 5.76
CA TYR A 9 -6.46 2.25 6.76
C TYR A 9 -5.86 1.68 8.06
N ARG A 10 -4.96 0.71 7.96
CA ARG A 10 -4.24 0.15 9.13
C ARG A 10 -3.46 1.23 9.88
N ALA A 11 -2.70 2.04 9.14
CA ALA A 11 -1.93 3.14 9.70
C ALA A 11 -2.84 4.14 10.44
N LEU A 12 -4.00 4.50 9.88
CA LEU A 12 -4.97 5.37 10.53
C LEU A 12 -5.47 4.77 11.86
N ARG A 13 -5.87 3.49 11.89
CA ARG A 13 -6.33 2.83 13.12
C ARG A 13 -5.25 2.86 14.20
N PHE A 14 -4.02 2.50 13.85
CA PHE A 14 -2.89 2.48 14.76
C PHE A 14 -2.55 3.89 15.28
N ALA A 15 -2.53 4.88 14.38
CA ALA A 15 -2.30 6.28 14.71
C ALA A 15 -3.40 6.88 15.59
N ARG A 16 -4.59 6.24 15.69
CA ARG A 16 -5.69 6.63 16.59
C ARG A 16 -5.77 5.75 17.85
N ASN A 17 -4.69 5.01 18.14
CA ASN A 17 -4.55 4.18 19.33
C ASN A 17 -5.63 3.08 19.42
N ASP A 18 -6.12 2.64 18.27
CA ASP A 18 -7.04 1.52 18.19
C ASP A 18 -6.26 0.21 18.27
N SER A 19 -6.51 -0.55 19.34
CA SER A 19 -5.84 -1.82 19.65
C SER A 19 -6.48 -3.03 18.97
N THR A 20 -7.46 -2.84 18.09
CA THR A 20 -8.08 -3.93 17.33
C THR A 20 -7.03 -4.61 16.45
N ALA A 21 -6.84 -5.91 16.65
CA ALA A 21 -6.00 -6.71 15.76
C ALA A 21 -6.62 -6.77 14.36
N LEU A 22 -5.87 -6.34 13.36
CA LEU A 22 -6.34 -6.28 11.97
C LEU A 22 -5.94 -7.56 11.24
N PRO A 23 -6.88 -8.26 10.58
CA PRO A 23 -6.59 -9.50 9.89
C PRO A 23 -5.66 -9.25 8.70
N GLY A 24 -4.96 -10.31 8.30
CA GLY A 24 -4.34 -10.37 6.97
C GLY A 24 -5.42 -10.39 5.88
N PHE A 25 -4.99 -10.28 4.64
CA PHE A 25 -5.86 -10.49 3.48
C PHE A 25 -5.11 -11.36 2.45
N ASP A 26 -5.86 -12.03 1.60
CA ASP A 26 -5.31 -12.83 0.51
C ASP A 26 -5.09 -11.91 -0.71
N GLU A 27 -3.82 -11.67 -1.03
CA GLU A 27 -3.43 -10.80 -2.15
C GLU A 27 -3.83 -11.37 -3.52
N ASN A 28 -3.83 -12.70 -3.67
CA ASN A 28 -4.25 -13.34 -4.92
C ASN A 28 -5.75 -13.21 -5.10
N LEU A 29 -6.53 -13.44 -4.04
CA LEU A 29 -7.98 -13.25 -4.06
C LEU A 29 -8.33 -11.80 -4.44
N PHE A 30 -7.62 -10.81 -3.89
CA PHE A 30 -7.84 -9.40 -4.23
C PHE A 30 -7.49 -9.12 -5.70
N ALA A 31 -6.36 -9.65 -6.18
CA ALA A 31 -5.95 -9.49 -7.57
C ALA A 31 -6.97 -10.10 -8.55
N ASP A 32 -7.45 -11.31 -8.27
CA ASP A 32 -8.43 -12.03 -9.09
C ASP A 32 -9.77 -11.30 -9.18
N HIS A 33 -10.15 -10.57 -8.12
CA HIS A 33 -11.39 -9.80 -8.04
C HIS A 33 -11.22 -8.28 -8.26
N SER A 34 -10.03 -7.83 -8.64
CA SER A 34 -9.72 -6.39 -8.78
C SER A 34 -10.43 -5.71 -9.95
N GLY A 35 -10.82 -6.49 -10.97
CA GLY A 35 -11.35 -5.95 -12.23
C GLY A 35 -10.32 -5.12 -13.03
N ALA A 36 -9.03 -5.17 -12.67
CA ALA A 36 -8.01 -4.31 -13.28
C ALA A 36 -7.90 -4.51 -14.80
N GLY A 37 -8.10 -5.74 -15.31
CA GLY A 37 -8.07 -6.03 -16.74
C GLY A 37 -9.22 -5.41 -17.56
N GLN A 38 -10.26 -4.85 -16.90
CA GLN A 38 -11.38 -4.17 -17.56
C GLN A 38 -11.21 -2.65 -17.61
N ARG A 39 -10.13 -2.11 -17.03
CA ARG A 39 -9.90 -0.68 -16.89
C ARG A 39 -8.83 -0.20 -17.88
N SER A 40 -8.93 1.07 -18.27
CA SER A 40 -7.86 1.70 -19.04
C SER A 40 -6.60 1.86 -18.20
N LEU A 41 -5.43 1.91 -18.84
CA LEU A 41 -4.18 2.19 -18.15
C LEU A 41 -4.21 3.58 -17.49
N GLU A 42 -4.84 4.54 -18.15
CA GLU A 42 -5.04 5.90 -17.67
C GLU A 42 -5.81 5.94 -16.35
N ASP A 43 -6.90 5.17 -16.24
CA ASP A 43 -7.70 5.09 -15.01
C ASP A 43 -6.92 4.45 -13.87
N ILE A 44 -6.16 3.39 -14.16
CA ILE A 44 -5.32 2.71 -13.16
C ILE A 44 -4.22 3.67 -12.66
N LEU A 45 -3.60 4.43 -13.55
CA LEU A 45 -2.58 5.42 -13.18
C LEU A 45 -3.17 6.59 -12.41
N ALA A 46 -4.38 7.06 -12.77
CA ALA A 46 -5.09 8.11 -12.05
C ALA A 46 -5.41 7.68 -10.61
N GLU A 47 -5.94 6.47 -10.44
CA GLU A 47 -6.18 5.89 -9.12
C GLU A 47 -4.90 5.77 -8.30
N LEU A 48 -3.83 5.21 -8.89
CA LEU A 48 -2.55 5.05 -8.20
C LEU A 48 -2.00 6.39 -7.69
N ARG A 49 -2.12 7.46 -8.49
CA ARG A 49 -1.70 8.82 -8.09
C ARG A 49 -2.53 9.33 -6.92
N ILE A 50 -3.86 9.22 -7.00
CA ILE A 50 -4.76 9.69 -5.94
C ILE A 50 -4.50 8.94 -4.64
N VAL A 51 -4.37 7.61 -4.69
CA VAL A 51 -4.07 6.77 -3.52
C VAL A 51 -2.72 7.14 -2.91
N ARG A 52 -1.70 7.42 -3.74
CA ARG A 52 -0.38 7.84 -3.26
C ARG A 52 -0.45 9.19 -2.56
N GLU A 53 -1.07 10.19 -3.16
CA GLU A 53 -1.20 11.53 -2.57
C GLU A 53 -2.03 11.49 -1.28
N GLY A 54 -3.14 10.76 -1.28
CA GLY A 54 -3.96 10.57 -0.08
C GLY A 54 -3.19 9.87 1.05
N SER A 55 -2.39 8.85 0.72
CA SER A 55 -1.53 8.18 1.70
C SER A 55 -0.47 9.13 2.26
N LYS A 56 0.17 9.94 1.39
CA LYS A 56 1.15 10.94 1.81
C LYS A 56 0.53 11.94 2.79
N LEU A 57 -0.61 12.53 2.43
CA LEU A 57 -1.32 13.48 3.29
C LEU A 57 -1.76 12.87 4.62
N LEU A 58 -2.17 11.59 4.61
CA LEU A 58 -2.49 10.86 5.84
C LEU A 58 -1.28 10.79 6.78
N PHE A 59 -0.12 10.36 6.28
CA PHE A 59 1.10 10.27 7.10
C PHE A 59 1.60 11.65 7.53
N ASP A 60 1.52 12.67 6.67
CA ASP A 60 1.87 14.05 7.04
C ASP A 60 0.99 14.62 8.16
N SER A 61 -0.23 14.09 8.34
CA SER A 61 -1.15 14.49 9.40
C SER A 61 -0.82 13.91 10.78
N PHE A 62 0.13 12.96 10.86
CA PHE A 62 0.50 12.31 12.10
C PHE A 62 1.67 13.03 12.77
N ASP A 63 1.51 13.33 14.06
CA ASP A 63 2.62 13.80 14.89
C ASP A 63 3.58 12.64 15.26
N GLU A 64 4.69 12.98 15.92
CA GLU A 64 5.69 11.99 16.33
C GLU A 64 5.10 10.92 17.27
N THR A 65 4.16 11.30 18.14
CA THR A 65 3.51 10.35 19.06
C THR A 65 2.68 9.34 18.27
N ALA A 66 1.87 9.79 17.33
CA ALA A 66 1.07 8.96 16.45
C ALA A 66 1.94 8.05 15.57
N MET A 67 3.05 8.56 15.03
CA MET A 67 4.01 7.76 14.24
C MET A 67 4.67 6.62 15.05
N ARG A 68 4.81 6.80 16.37
CA ARG A 68 5.37 5.80 17.29
C ARG A 68 4.34 4.81 17.85
N ARG A 69 3.04 5.04 17.67
CA ARG A 69 2.01 4.08 18.08
C ARG A 69 2.14 2.79 17.29
N SER A 70 1.88 1.67 17.96
CA SER A 70 1.89 0.34 17.38
C SER A 70 0.49 -0.22 17.26
N GLY A 71 0.31 -1.12 16.31
CA GLY A 71 -0.87 -1.97 16.24
C GLY A 71 -0.50 -3.33 15.65
N ILE A 72 -1.46 -4.25 15.72
CA ILE A 72 -1.26 -5.63 15.29
C ILE A 72 -1.90 -5.81 13.92
N MET A 73 -1.10 -6.16 12.90
CA MET A 73 -1.63 -6.68 11.62
C MET A 73 -1.05 -8.08 11.38
N TYR A 74 -1.91 -9.04 11.02
CA TYR A 74 -1.50 -10.41 10.69
C TYR A 74 -0.49 -11.02 11.68
N LYS A 75 -0.82 -11.00 12.98
CA LYS A 75 0.01 -11.53 14.09
C LYS A 75 1.35 -10.82 14.30
N ILE A 76 1.62 -9.72 13.59
CA ILE A 76 2.82 -8.92 13.75
C ILE A 76 2.41 -7.58 14.36
N GLU A 77 3.08 -7.20 15.43
CA GLU A 77 3.00 -5.85 15.99
C GLU A 77 4.05 -4.96 15.33
N LEU A 78 3.62 -3.80 14.82
CA LEU A 78 4.55 -2.82 14.27
C LEU A 78 4.05 -1.39 14.42
N PRO A 79 4.97 -0.40 14.47
CA PRO A 79 4.61 1.01 14.58
C PRO A 79 4.02 1.54 13.26
N VAL A 80 3.22 2.61 13.35
CA VAL A 80 2.68 3.37 12.20
C VAL A 80 3.80 3.71 11.19
N LEU A 81 4.96 4.15 11.69
CA LEU A 81 6.11 4.46 10.86
C LEU A 81 6.56 3.27 10.00
N ALA A 82 6.57 2.05 10.55
CA ALA A 82 6.95 0.85 9.81
C ALA A 82 5.92 0.53 8.71
N VAL A 83 4.62 0.76 8.97
CA VAL A 83 3.57 0.62 7.94
C VAL A 83 3.83 1.55 6.75
N GLY A 84 4.22 2.80 7.02
CA GLY A 84 4.59 3.77 5.98
C GLY A 84 5.78 3.29 5.12
N PHE A 85 6.84 2.75 5.76
CA PHE A 85 7.98 2.19 5.02
C PHE A 85 7.60 0.95 4.21
N THR A 86 6.76 0.06 4.73
CA THR A 86 6.26 -1.10 3.99
C THR A 86 5.52 -0.66 2.72
N LEU A 87 4.68 0.37 2.81
CA LEU A 87 3.94 0.92 1.68
C LEU A 87 4.89 1.40 0.56
N ILE A 88 5.93 2.17 0.92
CA ILE A 88 6.91 2.68 -0.05
C ILE A 88 7.78 1.56 -0.62
N GLY A 89 8.28 0.66 0.23
CA GLY A 89 9.10 -0.47 -0.18
C GLY A 89 8.39 -1.39 -1.17
N HIS A 90 7.09 -1.65 -0.95
CA HIS A 90 6.25 -2.40 -1.87
C HIS A 90 6.16 -1.74 -3.26
N GLN A 91 5.95 -0.41 -3.31
CA GLN A 91 5.89 0.29 -4.59
C GLN A 91 7.23 0.23 -5.34
N ILE A 92 8.35 0.35 -4.63
CA ILE A 92 9.70 0.19 -5.20
C ILE A 92 9.89 -1.22 -5.77
N HIS A 93 9.43 -2.24 -5.05
CA HIS A 93 9.48 -3.63 -5.53
C HIS A 93 8.75 -3.80 -6.87
N HIS A 94 7.53 -3.26 -7.00
CA HIS A 94 6.80 -3.32 -8.28
C HIS A 94 7.51 -2.61 -9.42
N PHE A 95 8.11 -1.45 -9.17
CA PHE A 95 8.93 -0.77 -10.19
C PHE A 95 10.12 -1.64 -10.63
N ARG A 96 10.78 -2.33 -9.70
CA ARG A 96 11.86 -3.27 -10.05
C ARG A 96 11.34 -4.43 -10.89
N VAL A 97 10.21 -5.03 -10.50
CA VAL A 97 9.57 -6.10 -11.28
C VAL A 97 9.25 -5.65 -12.72
N MET A 98 8.71 -4.45 -12.90
CA MET A 98 8.45 -3.87 -14.24
C MET A 98 9.73 -3.70 -15.05
N THR A 99 10.76 -3.09 -14.44
CA THR A 99 12.06 -2.87 -15.08
C THR A 99 12.75 -4.19 -15.45
N GLU A 100 12.70 -5.20 -14.58
CA GLU A 100 13.43 -6.46 -14.75
C GLU A 100 12.72 -7.44 -15.68
N ARG A 101 11.38 -7.48 -15.66
CA ARG A 101 10.60 -8.53 -16.34
C ARG A 101 9.82 -8.05 -17.56
N TYR A 102 9.45 -6.77 -17.62
CA TYR A 102 8.52 -6.27 -18.65
C TYR A 102 9.18 -5.27 -19.60
N PHE A 103 9.98 -4.34 -19.11
CA PHE A 103 10.68 -3.38 -19.98
C PHE A 103 11.59 -4.02 -21.03
N PRO A 104 12.33 -5.12 -20.76
CA PRO A 104 13.14 -5.77 -21.79
C PRO A 104 12.30 -6.29 -22.97
N LEU A 105 11.05 -6.68 -22.73
CA LEU A 105 10.14 -7.17 -23.78
C LEU A 105 9.77 -6.08 -24.80
N LEU A 106 9.84 -4.81 -24.39
CA LEU A 106 9.60 -3.66 -25.27
C LEU A 106 10.81 -3.35 -26.16
N GLN A 107 12.01 -3.82 -25.79
CA GLN A 107 13.23 -3.62 -26.56
C GLN A 107 13.44 -4.71 -27.61
N THR A 108 12.75 -5.85 -27.45
CA THR A 108 12.79 -7.00 -28.37
C THR A 108 11.65 -6.99 -29.39
N ALA A 109 10.73 -6.02 -29.30
CA ALA A 109 9.65 -5.78 -30.24
C ALA A 109 10.04 -4.71 -31.26
#